data_AF-A0A9Q3EI08-F1
#
_entry.id   AF-A0A9Q3EI08-F1
#
_cell.length_a   1.000
_cell.length_b   1.000
_cell.length_c   1.000
_cell.angle_alpha   90.00
_cell.angle_beta   90.00
_cell.angle_gamma   90.00
#
_symmetry.space_group_name_H-M   'P 1'
#
loop_
_entity.id
_entity.type
_entity.pdbx_description
1 polymer ?
#
loop_
_entity_poly.entity_id
_entity_poly.type
_entity_poly.pdbx_seq_one_letter_code
_entity_poly.pdbx_strand_id
1 'polypeptide(L)'
;MGTPIHNTIYDLLGIISFITQPQSSDQDNWSPFILNSLSKGNNDILHLAFFCTKNSHIKSLHTISHHYKLLPLNPTMQKEYSALYEEFLSSKTKGPGEFFRSVNKLQICCTHHIMLNSMAYPDLEDHDGGSTPNNSTITQSIVDVETCMMSSKAAHLLKSLLKNKQSNSGPSKSASYTQWTQFLVF
;
A
#
# COMPACT_ATOMS: atom_id res chain seq x y z
N MET A 1 11.24 6.51 -14.65
CA MET A 1 10.44 6.31 -13.42
C MET A 1 9.11 7.03 -13.57
N GLY A 2 8.01 6.48 -13.04
CA GLY A 2 6.68 7.12 -13.08
C GLY A 2 6.49 8.21 -12.03
N THR A 3 7.13 8.06 -10.86
CA THR A 3 7.20 9.08 -9.80
C THR A 3 8.66 9.50 -9.61
N PRO A 4 8.98 10.80 -9.51
CA PRO A 4 10.36 11.32 -9.40
C PRO A 4 11.11 10.83 -8.15
N ILE A 5 10.39 10.74 -7.04
CA ILE A 5 10.89 10.39 -5.70
C ILE A 5 9.94 9.32 -5.19
N HIS A 6 10.45 8.13 -4.90
CA HIS A 6 9.62 7.01 -4.45
C HIS A 6 9.19 7.20 -3.00
N ASN A 7 10.14 7.27 -2.06
CA ASN A 7 9.84 7.46 -0.63
C ASN A 7 10.80 8.43 0.07
N THR A 8 12.08 8.43 -0.33
CA THR A 8 13.10 9.28 0.30
C THR A 8 14.04 9.92 -0.72
N ILE A 9 14.74 10.96 -0.27
CA ILE A 9 15.82 11.58 -1.04
C ILE A 9 16.99 10.60 -1.28
N TYR A 10 17.13 9.58 -0.43
CA TYR A 10 18.15 8.54 -0.56
C TYR A 10 17.85 7.59 -1.72
N ASP A 11 16.58 7.32 -2.02
CA ASP A 11 16.20 6.55 -3.21
C ASP A 11 16.63 7.31 -4.48
N LEU A 12 16.44 8.63 -4.48
CA LEU A 12 16.87 9.50 -5.57
C LEU A 12 18.40 9.51 -5.70
N LEU A 13 19.13 9.56 -4.59
CA LEU A 13 20.60 9.46 -4.58
C LEU A 13 21.09 8.12 -5.16
N GLY A 14 20.44 7.01 -4.79
CA GLY A 14 20.75 5.69 -5.34
C GLY A 14 20.52 5.63 -6.86
N ILE A 15 19.41 6.21 -7.34
CA ILE A 15 19.10 6.29 -8.77
C ILE A 15 20.12 7.18 -9.50
N ILE A 16 20.45 8.35 -8.96
CA ILE A 16 21.45 9.25 -9.57
C ILE A 16 22.80 8.54 -9.62
N SER A 17 23.25 7.95 -8.52
CA SER A 17 24.51 7.20 -8.47
C SER A 17 24.56 6.03 -9.46
N PHE A 18 23.42 5.38 -9.72
CA PHE A 18 23.33 4.33 -10.73
C PHE A 18 23.43 4.90 -12.16
N ILE A 19 22.73 5.99 -12.46
CA ILE A 19 22.72 6.63 -13.78
C ILE A 19 24.07 7.28 -14.10
N THR A 20 24.73 7.86 -13.10
CA THR A 20 25.99 8.61 -13.25
C THR A 20 27.22 7.79 -12.92
N GLN A 21 27.14 6.45 -12.86
CA GLN A 21 28.30 5.59 -12.59
C GLN A 21 29.48 6.06 -13.46
N PRO A 22 30.61 6.47 -12.86
CA PRO A 22 31.73 6.97 -13.63
C PRO A 22 32.31 5.81 -14.44
N GLN A 23 32.55 6.04 -15.74
CA GLN A 23 33.25 5.06 -16.60
C GLN A 23 34.74 4.91 -16.24
N SER A 24 35.22 5.56 -15.19
CA SER A 24 36.60 5.52 -14.73
C SER A 24 36.66 5.34 -13.22
N SER A 25 37.64 4.56 -12.79
CA SER A 25 37.86 3.91 -11.49
C SER A 25 38.01 4.78 -10.24
N ASP A 26 37.64 6.06 -10.26
CA ASP A 26 37.71 6.93 -9.08
C ASP A 26 36.32 7.02 -8.41
N GLN A 27 36.25 6.54 -7.17
CA GLN A 27 35.07 6.52 -6.32
C GLN A 27 34.65 7.94 -5.90
N ASP A 28 34.12 8.73 -6.83
CA ASP A 28 33.50 10.00 -6.46
C ASP A 28 32.13 9.72 -5.83
N ASN A 29 32.08 9.75 -4.50
CA ASN A 29 30.83 9.71 -3.76
C ASN A 29 30.11 11.05 -3.93
N TRP A 30 29.19 11.14 -4.90
CA TRP A 30 28.42 12.35 -5.19
C TRP A 30 27.39 12.72 -4.09
N SER A 31 27.14 11.83 -3.13
CA SER A 31 26.10 12.01 -2.11
C SER A 31 26.21 13.31 -1.31
N PRO A 32 27.39 13.73 -0.80
CA PRO A 32 27.54 14.97 -0.06
C PRO A 32 27.28 16.22 -0.91
N PHE A 33 27.67 16.19 -2.19
CA PHE A 33 27.42 17.29 -3.12
C PHE A 33 25.92 17.45 -3.40
N ILE A 34 25.22 16.33 -3.60
CA ILE A 34 23.79 16.33 -3.87
C ILE A 34 22.99 16.75 -2.63
N LEU A 35 23.30 16.20 -1.47
CA LEU A 35 22.64 16.56 -0.21
C LEU A 35 22.85 18.03 0.17
N ASN A 36 24.06 18.58 -0.04
CA ASN A 36 24.38 19.98 0.25
C ASN A 36 23.70 20.96 -0.72
N SER A 37 23.51 20.57 -1.98
CA SER A 37 22.77 21.39 -2.94
C SER A 37 21.28 21.41 -2.61
N LEU A 38 20.71 20.25 -2.28
CA LEU A 38 19.30 20.11 -1.88
C LEU A 38 19.01 20.83 -0.55
N SER A 39 19.91 20.79 0.43
CA SER A 39 19.74 21.50 1.71
C SER A 39 19.76 23.02 1.57
N LYS A 40 20.41 23.54 0.52
CA LYS A 40 20.42 24.96 0.16
C LYS A 40 19.25 25.37 -0.73
N GLY A 41 18.32 24.45 -1.03
CA GLY A 41 17.23 24.67 -1.97
C GLY A 41 17.69 24.81 -3.42
N ASN A 42 18.95 24.43 -3.72
CA ASN A 42 19.51 24.55 -5.05
C ASN A 42 19.14 23.31 -5.88
N ASN A 43 18.31 23.56 -6.89
CA ASN A 43 17.63 22.54 -7.68
C ASN A 43 18.40 22.12 -8.94
N ASP A 44 19.62 22.63 -9.15
CA ASP A 44 20.41 22.42 -10.38
C ASP A 44 20.67 20.93 -10.69
N ILE A 45 20.63 20.06 -9.68
CA ILE A 45 20.77 18.60 -9.85
C ILE A 45 19.56 17.98 -10.56
N LEU A 46 18.40 18.64 -10.53
CA LEU A 46 17.21 18.23 -11.27
C LEU A 46 17.36 18.39 -12.79
N HIS A 47 18.41 19.08 -13.28
CA HIS A 47 18.71 19.13 -14.72
C HIS A 47 19.05 17.76 -15.33
N LEU A 48 19.37 16.75 -14.50
CA LEU A 48 19.57 15.37 -14.94
C LEU A 48 18.26 14.62 -15.24
N ALA A 49 17.10 15.18 -14.85
CA ALA A 49 15.82 14.51 -14.97
C ALA A 49 14.82 15.33 -15.79
N PHE A 50 14.27 14.70 -16.82
CA PHE A 50 13.19 15.27 -17.62
C PHE A 50 11.83 14.81 -17.08
N PHE A 51 10.98 15.75 -16.66
CA PHE A 51 9.65 15.48 -16.13
C PHE A 51 8.56 15.98 -17.06
N CYS A 52 7.78 15.07 -17.64
CA CYS A 52 6.54 15.37 -18.33
C CYS A 52 5.36 15.10 -17.42
N THR A 53 4.45 16.08 -17.30
CA THR A 53 3.16 15.86 -16.61
C THR A 53 2.06 15.68 -17.66
N LYS A 54 0.99 14.98 -17.31
CA LYS A 54 -0.15 14.83 -18.24
C LYS A 54 -0.72 16.19 -18.67
N ASN A 55 -0.73 17.16 -17.75
CA ASN A 55 -1.23 18.51 -17.99
C ASN A 55 -0.39 19.30 -19.01
N SER A 56 0.90 18.99 -19.17
CA SER A 56 1.73 19.72 -20.13
C SER A 56 1.49 19.29 -21.58
N HIS A 57 1.01 18.06 -21.82
CA HIS A 57 1.03 17.46 -23.17
C HIS A 57 -0.31 16.87 -23.64
N ILE A 58 -1.27 16.65 -22.74
CA ILE A 58 -2.57 16.09 -23.10
C ILE A 58 -3.66 17.12 -22.73
N LYS A 59 -4.09 17.90 -23.73
CA LYS A 59 -5.05 19.00 -23.56
C LYS A 59 -6.51 18.54 -23.38
N SER A 60 -6.80 17.26 -23.63
CA SER A 60 -8.17 16.70 -23.63
C SER A 60 -8.43 15.70 -22.49
N LEU A 61 -7.61 15.69 -21.44
CA LEU A 61 -7.88 14.84 -20.28
C LEU A 61 -9.06 15.38 -19.48
N HIS A 62 -9.98 14.48 -19.13
CA HIS A 62 -10.98 14.78 -18.12
C HIS A 62 -10.30 15.10 -16.79
N THR A 63 -10.90 16.04 -16.05
CA THR A 63 -10.44 16.39 -14.71
C THR A 63 -10.46 15.16 -13.81
N ILE A 64 -9.32 14.86 -13.21
CA ILE A 64 -9.21 13.82 -12.19
C ILE A 64 -9.58 14.45 -10.85
N SER A 65 -10.67 14.00 -10.25
CA SER A 65 -11.10 14.42 -8.91
C SER A 65 -10.76 13.34 -7.88
N HIS A 66 -10.09 13.75 -6.80
CA HIS A 66 -9.79 12.88 -5.68
C HIS A 66 -10.78 13.15 -4.54
N HIS A 67 -11.40 12.09 -4.03
CA HIS A 67 -12.31 12.16 -2.89
C HIS A 67 -11.85 11.19 -1.81
N TYR A 68 -11.81 11.68 -0.58
CA TYR A 68 -11.52 10.87 0.60
C TYR A 68 -12.81 10.66 1.38
N LYS A 69 -13.02 9.43 1.85
CA LYS A 69 -14.18 9.09 2.67
C LYS A 69 -13.74 8.50 3.99
N LEU A 70 -14.13 9.16 5.07
CA LEU A 70 -13.98 8.65 6.42
C LEU A 70 -15.10 7.64 6.69
N LEU A 71 -14.71 6.42 7.03
CA LEU A 71 -15.64 5.34 7.36
C LEU A 71 -15.35 4.91 8.79
N PRO A 72 -16.33 5.00 9.71
CA PRO A 72 -16.12 4.55 11.08
C PRO A 72 -15.92 3.03 11.09
N LEU A 73 -15.17 2.51 12.06
CA LEU A 73 -15.09 1.07 12.28
C LEU A 73 -16.47 0.53 12.67
N ASN A 74 -16.81 -0.67 12.19
CA ASN A 74 -17.96 -1.39 12.68
C ASN A 74 -17.77 -1.66 14.19
N PRO A 75 -18.80 -1.55 15.05
CA PRO A 75 -18.67 -1.77 16.50
C PRO A 75 -17.95 -3.07 16.88
N THR A 76 -18.21 -4.17 16.16
CA THR A 76 -17.55 -5.46 16.41
C THR A 76 -16.05 -5.37 16.15
N MET A 77 -15.67 -4.76 15.03
CA MET A 77 -14.27 -4.56 14.64
C MET A 77 -13.57 -3.55 15.55
N GLN A 78 -14.29 -2.57 16.09
CA GLN A 78 -13.72 -1.58 16.99
C GLN A 78 -13.18 -2.24 18.27
N LYS A 79 -13.91 -3.22 18.82
CA LYS A 79 -13.46 -3.98 19.99
C LYS A 79 -12.18 -4.76 19.71
N GLU A 80 -12.12 -5.44 18.57
CA GLU A 80 -10.94 -6.19 18.13
C GLU A 80 -9.74 -5.26 17.84
N TYR A 81 -10.00 -4.13 17.18
CA TYR A 81 -9.00 -3.11 16.91
C TYR A 81 -8.38 -2.56 18.20
N SER A 82 -9.19 -2.27 19.22
CA SER A 82 -8.70 -1.81 20.51
C SER A 82 -7.77 -2.84 21.16
N ALA A 83 -8.09 -4.13 21.11
CA ALA A 83 -7.22 -5.18 21.64
C ALA A 83 -5.89 -5.26 20.87
N LEU A 84 -5.93 -5.22 19.53
CA LEU A 84 -4.74 -5.19 18.69
C LEU A 84 -3.90 -3.92 18.90
N TYR A 85 -4.54 -2.80 19.24
CA TYR A 85 -3.86 -1.53 19.48
C TYR A 85 -3.05 -1.57 20.77
N GLU A 86 -3.59 -2.17 21.83
CA GLU A 86 -2.84 -2.39 23.07
C GLU A 86 -1.63 -3.32 22.82
N GLU A 87 -1.79 -4.37 22.00
CA GLU A 87 -0.68 -5.23 21.57
C GLU A 87 0.39 -4.42 20.84
N PHE A 88 -0.02 -3.55 19.90
CA PHE A 88 0.87 -2.65 19.17
C PHE A 88 1.64 -1.68 20.06
N LEU A 89 0.98 -1.11 21.08
CA LEU A 89 1.67 -0.22 22.03
C LEU A 89 2.79 -0.96 22.76
N SER A 90 2.57 -2.23 23.08
CA SER A 90 3.58 -3.10 23.71
C SER A 90 4.69 -3.57 22.76
N SER A 91 4.46 -3.56 21.43
CA SER A 91 5.45 -4.04 20.44
C SER A 91 6.46 -2.98 20.01
N LYS A 92 6.23 -1.71 20.33
CA LYS A 92 7.17 -0.60 20.03
C LYS A 92 8.58 -0.81 20.59
N THR A 93 8.72 -1.61 21.65
CA THR A 93 10.01 -1.93 22.28
C THR A 93 10.61 -3.26 21.83
N LYS A 94 9.88 -4.07 21.04
CA LYS A 94 10.24 -5.46 20.68
C LYS A 94 11.01 -5.59 19.36
N GLY A 95 11.44 -4.47 18.78
CA GLY A 95 12.20 -4.43 17.52
C GLY A 95 11.32 -4.23 16.27
N PRO A 96 11.95 -3.99 15.11
CA PRO A 96 11.24 -3.57 13.90
C PRO A 96 10.29 -4.64 13.34
N GLY A 97 10.65 -5.93 13.41
CA GLY A 97 9.81 -7.01 12.88
C GLY A 97 8.44 -7.10 13.56
N GLU A 98 8.44 -7.13 14.90
CA GLU A 98 7.22 -7.14 15.70
C GLU A 98 6.42 -5.84 15.56
N PHE A 99 7.10 -4.70 15.47
CA PHE A 99 6.44 -3.42 15.18
C PHE A 99 5.66 -3.48 13.85
N PHE A 100 6.29 -3.90 12.76
CA PHE A 100 5.62 -3.99 11.45
C PHE A 100 4.50 -5.03 11.45
N ARG A 101 4.69 -6.16 12.15
CA ARG A 101 3.64 -7.19 12.31
C ARG A 101 2.40 -6.61 12.99
N SER A 102 2.58 -5.88 14.10
CA SER A 102 1.46 -5.24 14.80
C SER A 102 0.78 -4.15 13.95
N VAL A 103 1.55 -3.34 13.20
CA VAL A 103 0.97 -2.36 12.27
C VAL A 103 0.13 -3.04 11.18
N ASN A 104 0.62 -4.14 10.61
CA ASN A 104 -0.12 -4.89 9.60
C ASN A 104 -1.42 -5.47 10.16
N LYS A 105 -1.41 -6.05 11.37
CA LYS A 105 -2.64 -6.53 12.04
C LYS A 105 -3.68 -5.41 12.18
N LEU A 106 -3.27 -4.21 12.61
CA LEU A 106 -4.16 -3.05 12.70
C LEU A 106 -4.75 -2.66 11.33
N GLN A 107 -3.93 -2.64 10.27
CA GLN A 107 -4.40 -2.31 8.92
C GLN A 107 -5.39 -3.34 8.35
N ILE A 108 -5.16 -4.62 8.61
CA ILE A 108 -6.01 -5.72 8.17
C ILE A 108 -7.32 -5.71 8.93
N CYS A 109 -7.28 -5.51 10.25
CA CYS A 109 -8.48 -5.29 11.06
C CYS A 109 -9.30 -4.16 10.46
N CYS A 110 -8.71 -3.01 10.10
CA CYS A 110 -9.42 -1.92 9.43
C CYS A 110 -9.96 -2.23 8.01
N THR A 111 -9.54 -3.35 7.40
CA THR A 111 -9.97 -3.77 6.05
C THR A 111 -11.13 -4.75 6.15
N HIS A 112 -10.94 -5.86 6.87
CA HIS A 112 -11.99 -6.84 7.18
C HIS A 112 -11.52 -7.79 8.29
N HIS A 113 -12.32 -8.02 9.34
CA HIS A 113 -11.89 -8.85 10.49
C HIS A 113 -11.55 -10.30 10.11
N ILE A 114 -12.31 -10.92 9.20
CA ILE A 114 -12.05 -12.30 8.75
C ILE A 114 -10.64 -12.47 8.14
N MET A 115 -10.05 -11.41 7.60
CA MET A 115 -8.69 -11.45 7.07
C MET A 115 -7.61 -11.64 8.14
N LEU A 116 -7.93 -11.42 9.42
CA LEU A 116 -6.98 -11.65 10.52
C LEU A 116 -6.68 -13.15 10.69
N ASN A 117 -7.67 -14.01 10.47
CA ASN A 117 -7.52 -15.47 10.63
C ASN A 117 -6.86 -16.15 9.43
N SER A 118 -6.95 -15.55 8.23
CA SER A 118 -6.30 -16.09 7.02
C SER A 118 -4.81 -15.76 6.94
N MET A 119 -4.34 -14.86 7.80
CA MET A 119 -2.93 -14.54 7.99
C MET A 119 -2.33 -15.50 9.03
N ALA A 120 -2.33 -16.81 8.71
CA ALA A 120 -1.28 -17.67 9.23
C ALA A 120 0.02 -17.14 8.63
N TYR A 121 0.66 -16.20 9.33
CA TYR A 121 2.04 -15.85 9.03
C TYR A 121 2.82 -17.17 9.15
N PRO A 122 3.49 -17.65 8.10
CA PRO A 122 4.47 -18.71 8.31
C PRO A 122 5.45 -18.12 9.33
N ASP A 123 5.48 -18.71 10.52
CA ASP A 123 6.41 -18.31 11.54
C ASP A 123 7.80 -18.32 10.90
N LEU A 124 8.47 -17.17 10.92
CA LEU A 124 9.89 -17.06 10.58
C LEU A 124 10.71 -17.65 11.74
N GLU A 125 10.30 -18.82 12.24
CA GLU A 125 11.11 -19.64 13.12
C GLU A 125 11.87 -20.63 12.25
N ASP A 126 13.18 -20.69 12.49
CA ASP A 126 14.13 -21.62 11.89
C ASP A 126 13.57 -23.05 11.87
N HIS A 127 13.03 -23.48 10.73
CA HIS A 127 12.78 -24.89 10.46
C HIS A 127 13.48 -25.31 9.17
N ASP A 128 14.68 -25.85 9.41
CA ASP A 128 15.36 -26.83 8.60
C ASP A 128 14.39 -27.91 8.09
N GLY A 129 14.49 -28.27 6.81
CA GLY A 129 13.93 -29.52 6.27
C GLY A 129 12.42 -29.60 6.05
N GLY A 130 11.98 -29.23 4.84
CA GLY A 130 11.06 -30.02 4.03
C GLY A 130 9.72 -30.47 4.63
N SER A 131 8.68 -29.66 4.42
CA SER A 131 7.37 -30.19 4.01
C SER A 131 6.62 -29.14 3.21
N THR A 132 6.35 -29.44 1.95
CA THR A 132 5.49 -28.65 1.07
C THR A 132 4.10 -28.54 1.67
N PRO A 133 3.50 -27.34 1.81
CA PRO A 133 2.10 -27.24 2.17
C PRO A 133 1.27 -27.79 1.01
N ASN A 134 0.50 -28.82 1.32
CA ASN A 134 -0.47 -29.45 0.44
C ASN A 134 -1.35 -28.42 -0.26
N ASN A 135 -1.67 -28.71 -1.52
CA ASN A 135 -2.71 -28.09 -2.34
C ASN A 135 -4.05 -28.02 -1.59
N SER A 136 -4.24 -27.04 -0.72
CA SER A 136 -5.57 -26.67 -0.27
C SER A 136 -6.23 -25.93 -1.42
N THR A 137 -7.06 -26.65 -2.17
CA THR A 137 -8.02 -26.08 -3.10
C THR A 137 -8.72 -24.93 -2.39
N ILE A 138 -8.47 -23.69 -2.83
CA ILE A 138 -9.21 -22.53 -2.36
C ILE A 138 -10.63 -22.73 -2.88
N THR A 139 -11.48 -23.34 -2.08
CA THR A 139 -12.91 -23.35 -2.32
C THR A 139 -13.35 -21.89 -2.27
N GLN A 140 -13.68 -21.30 -3.41
CA GLN A 140 -14.28 -19.96 -3.48
C GLN A 140 -15.60 -20.01 -2.71
N SER A 141 -15.55 -19.77 -1.40
CA SER A 141 -16.75 -19.52 -0.62
C SER A 141 -17.27 -18.16 -1.05
N ILE A 142 -18.43 -18.15 -1.71
CA ILE A 142 -19.16 -16.92 -2.00
C ILE A 142 -19.38 -16.22 -0.66
N VAL A 143 -18.72 -15.09 -0.45
CA VAL A 143 -18.91 -14.27 0.75
C VAL A 143 -20.31 -13.65 0.65
N ASP A 144 -21.13 -13.89 1.67
CA ASP A 144 -22.47 -13.32 1.71
C ASP A 144 -22.44 -11.81 1.97
N VAL A 145 -23.57 -11.16 1.66
CA VAL A 145 -23.73 -9.71 1.85
C VAL A 145 -23.56 -9.36 3.33
N GLU A 146 -24.00 -10.22 4.24
CA GLU A 146 -23.90 -10.01 5.67
C GLU A 146 -22.44 -9.89 6.12
N THR A 147 -21.58 -10.77 5.62
CA THR A 147 -20.13 -10.72 5.85
C THR A 147 -19.54 -9.42 5.31
N CYS A 148 -19.87 -9.00 4.08
CA CYS A 148 -19.43 -7.71 3.55
C CYS A 148 -19.85 -6.53 4.44
N MET A 149 -21.03 -6.62 5.07
CA MET A 149 -21.57 -5.57 5.92
C MET A 149 -20.87 -5.48 7.29
N MET A 150 -20.08 -6.49 7.65
CA MET A 150 -19.25 -6.46 8.87
C MET A 150 -18.09 -5.46 8.75
N SER A 151 -17.62 -5.12 7.55
CA SER A 151 -16.62 -4.07 7.31
C SER A 151 -17.24 -2.83 6.70
N SER A 152 -17.01 -1.66 7.31
CA SER A 152 -17.49 -0.39 6.75
C SER A 152 -16.90 -0.09 5.37
N LYS A 153 -15.66 -0.52 5.08
CA LYS A 153 -15.04 -0.36 3.76
C LYS A 153 -15.69 -1.27 2.73
N ALA A 154 -15.86 -2.57 3.04
CA ALA A 154 -16.50 -3.52 2.13
C ALA A 154 -17.98 -3.17 1.90
N ALA A 155 -18.72 -2.83 2.96
CA ALA A 155 -20.09 -2.34 2.87
C ALA A 155 -20.21 -1.10 1.98
N HIS A 156 -19.29 -0.14 2.12
CA HIS A 156 -19.30 1.06 1.29
C HIS A 156 -18.97 0.75 -0.17
N LEU A 157 -17.99 -0.12 -0.42
CA LEU A 157 -17.63 -0.55 -1.78
C LEU A 157 -18.82 -1.23 -2.45
N LEU A 158 -19.45 -2.21 -1.78
CA LEU A 158 -20.64 -2.91 -2.29
C LEU A 158 -21.77 -1.95 -2.62
N LYS A 159 -22.10 -1.02 -1.71
CA LYS A 159 -23.12 0.02 -1.96
C LYS A 159 -22.78 0.90 -3.16
N SER A 160 -21.51 1.24 -3.34
CA SER A 160 -21.05 2.09 -4.45
C SER A 160 -21.15 1.35 -5.79
N LEU A 161 -20.77 0.07 -5.82
CA LEU A 161 -20.90 -0.78 -7.00
C LEU A 161 -22.37 -1.00 -7.39
N LEU A 162 -23.24 -1.26 -6.42
CA LEU A 162 -24.68 -1.40 -6.64
C LEU A 162 -25.32 -0.10 -7.15
N LYS A 163 -24.92 1.06 -6.60
CA LYS A 163 -25.39 2.37 -7.08
C LYS A 163 -24.96 2.64 -8.52
N ASN A 164 -23.72 2.29 -8.88
CA ASN A 164 -23.22 2.45 -10.25
C ASN A 164 -24.01 1.58 -11.25
N LYS A 165 -24.42 0.37 -10.85
CA LYS A 165 -25.27 -0.50 -11.68
C LYS A 165 -26.68 0.06 -11.91
N GLN A 166 -27.20 0.86 -10.98
CA GLN A 166 -28.52 1.48 -11.04
C GLN A 166 -28.50 2.89 -11.66
N SER A 167 -27.32 3.44 -11.97
CA SER A 167 -27.20 4.78 -12.55
C SER A 167 -27.73 4.80 -13.99
N ASN A 168 -28.64 5.73 -14.29
CA ASN A 168 -29.16 5.97 -15.64
C ASN A 168 -28.14 6.65 -16.58
N SER A 169 -26.92 6.94 -16.12
CA SER A 169 -25.89 7.68 -16.87
C SER A 169 -25.07 6.82 -17.86
N GLY A 170 -25.56 5.63 -18.23
CA GLY A 170 -24.84 4.68 -19.08
C GLY A 170 -23.82 3.81 -18.32
N PRO A 171 -23.27 2.77 -18.99
CA PRO A 171 -22.39 1.80 -18.35
C PRO A 171 -21.07 2.43 -17.90
N SER A 172 -20.90 2.58 -16.59
CA SER A 172 -19.67 3.05 -15.97
C SER A 172 -18.83 1.87 -15.50
N LYS A 173 -17.58 1.78 -15.96
CA LYS A 173 -16.61 0.79 -15.47
C LYS A 173 -15.88 1.35 -14.26
N SER A 174 -15.74 0.54 -13.21
CA SER A 174 -14.97 0.88 -12.00
C SER A 174 -13.79 -0.06 -11.84
N ALA A 175 -12.65 0.48 -11.41
CA ALA A 175 -11.50 -0.29 -10.98
C ALA A 175 -11.31 -0.10 -9.46
N SER A 176 -11.13 -1.21 -8.75
CA SER A 176 -10.87 -1.24 -7.31
C SER A 176 -9.44 -1.72 -7.08
N TYR A 177 -8.71 -1.05 -6.20
CA TYR A 177 -7.34 -1.38 -5.86
C TYR A 177 -7.26 -1.77 -4.38
N THR A 178 -6.56 -2.84 -4.08
CA THR A 178 -6.29 -3.31 -2.71
C THR A 178 -4.84 -3.78 -2.62
N GLN A 179 -4.24 -3.63 -1.45
CA GLN A 179 -2.90 -4.16 -1.16
C GLN A 179 -2.95 -5.64 -0.73
N TRP A 180 -4.14 -6.14 -0.39
CA TRP A 180 -4.31 -7.47 0.17
C TRP A 180 -4.94 -8.41 -0.85
N THR A 181 -4.19 -9.38 -1.35
CA THR A 181 -4.70 -10.39 -2.29
C THR A 181 -5.85 -11.18 -1.69
N GLN A 182 -5.82 -11.47 -0.38
CA GLN A 182 -6.90 -12.16 0.30
C GLN A 182 -8.22 -11.41 0.15
N PHE A 183 -8.20 -10.07 0.15
CA PHE A 183 -9.40 -9.23 -0.04
C PHE A 183 -10.05 -9.40 -1.42
N LEU A 184 -9.31 -9.86 -2.44
CA LEU A 184 -9.86 -10.14 -3.78
C LEU A 184 -10.53 -11.51 -3.87
N VAL A 185 -10.23 -12.39 -2.92
CA VAL A 185 -10.81 -13.72 -2.80
C VAL A 185 -11.98 -13.73 -1.81
N PHE A 186 -12.18 -12.62 -1.07
CA PHE A 186 -13.46 -12.23 -0.47
C PHE A 186 -14.42 -11.76 -1.57
#